data_AF-A0A2K3PNL7-F1
#
_entry.id   AF-A0A2K3PNL7-F1
#
_cell.length_a   1.000
_cell.length_b   1.000
_cell.length_c   1.000
_cell.angle_alpha   90.00
_cell.angle_beta   90.00
_cell.angle_gamma   90.00
#
_symmetry.space_group_name_H-M   'P 1'
#
loop_
_entity.id
_entity.type
_entity.pdbx_description
1 polymer ?
#
loop_
_entity_poly.entity_id
_entity_poly.type
_entity_poly.pdbx_seq_one_letter_code
_entity_poly.pdbx_strand_id
1 'polypeptide(L)'
;EYGYSLKVDEKIDIYSFGIVLLELITGKRPIDSEFEESIDIVGWIRRKIDKNSPEEALDPSVGNCKHVQEDMLLVLRIALLCTAKLPKDRPSMRDVIMMLGEAKPRRKSVRNKEMHITS
;
A
#
# COMPACT_ATOMS: atom_id res chain seq x y z
N GLU A 1 -0.48 0.48 33.83
CA GLU A 1 0.07 -0.66 33.07
C GLU A 1 -0.76 -0.99 31.83
N TYR A 2 -2.07 -1.22 31.94
CA TYR A 2 -2.98 -1.53 30.81
C TYR A 2 -2.91 -0.59 29.60
N GLY A 3 -2.75 0.72 29.81
CA GLY A 3 -2.66 1.69 28.71
C GLY A 3 -1.36 1.62 27.90
N TYR A 4 -0.31 0.99 28.41
CA TYR A 4 0.92 0.76 27.65
C TYR A 4 0.78 -0.48 26.77
N SER A 5 0.26 -1.58 27.33
CA SER A 5 0.01 -2.83 26.58
C SER A 5 -0.96 -2.63 25.42
N LEU A 6 -2.10 -1.95 25.64
CA LEU A 6 -3.06 -1.65 24.56
C LEU A 6 -2.44 -0.85 23.41
N LYS A 7 -1.55 0.11 23.73
CA LYS A 7 -0.82 0.88 22.72
C LYS A 7 0.18 0.01 21.96
N VAL A 8 0.85 -0.92 22.64
CA VAL A 8 1.77 -1.86 21.99
C VAL A 8 1.01 -2.76 21.02
N ASP A 9 -0.13 -3.31 21.44
CA ASP A 9 -0.97 -4.18 20.61
C ASP A 9 -1.50 -3.43 19.39
N GLU A 10 -2.01 -2.20 19.56
CA GLU A 10 -2.46 -1.36 18.44
C GLU A 10 -1.34 -1.19 17.40
N LYS A 11 -0.10 -0.92 17.84
CA LYS A 11 1.03 -0.77 16.92
C LYS A 11 1.42 -2.07 16.23
N ILE A 12 1.19 -3.23 16.85
CA ILE A 12 1.42 -4.54 16.23
C ILE A 12 0.37 -4.77 15.14
N ASP A 13 -0.90 -4.49 15.41
CA ASP A 13 -1.97 -4.60 14.42
C ASP A 13 -1.73 -3.71 13.21
N ILE A 14 -1.27 -2.48 13.42
CA ILE A 14 -0.90 -1.56 12.34
C ILE A 14 0.24 -2.14 11.49
N TYR A 15 1.25 -2.75 12.10
CA TYR A 15 2.34 -3.37 11.36
C TYR A 15 1.83 -4.52 10.49
N SER A 16 1.04 -5.43 11.06
CA SER A 16 0.45 -6.56 10.35
C SER A 16 -0.47 -6.10 9.22
N PHE A 17 -1.24 -5.04 9.43
CA PHE A 17 -2.05 -4.42 8.37
C PHE A 17 -1.18 -3.89 7.22
N GLY A 18 -0.05 -3.25 7.55
CA GLY A 18 0.94 -2.82 6.55
C GLY A 18 1.47 -3.98 5.70
N ILE A 19 1.73 -5.14 6.30
CA ILE A 19 2.13 -6.35 5.56
C ILE A 19 1.04 -6.79 4.59
N VAL A 20 -0.23 -6.82 5.02
CA VAL A 20 -1.36 -7.18 4.16
C VAL A 20 -1.48 -6.20 2.99
N LEU A 21 -1.29 -4.89 3.21
CA LEU A 21 -1.28 -3.91 2.11
C LEU A 21 -0.16 -4.20 1.10
N LEU A 22 1.04 -4.56 1.57
CA LEU A 22 2.15 -4.94 0.67
C LEU A 22 1.81 -6.20 -0.12
N GLU A 23 1.25 -7.23 0.51
CA GLU A 23 0.83 -8.46 -0.17
C GLU A 23 -0.20 -8.15 -1.28
N LEU A 24 -1.19 -7.30 -1.00
CA LEU A 24 -2.24 -6.94 -1.96
C LEU A 24 -1.71 -6.20 -3.20
N ILE A 25 -0.79 -5.25 -3.01
CA ILE A 25 -0.29 -4.43 -4.14
C ILE A 25 0.87 -5.06 -4.90
N THR A 26 1.55 -6.05 -4.31
CA THR A 26 2.69 -6.74 -4.94
C THR A 26 2.34 -8.12 -5.47
N GLY A 27 1.23 -8.71 -5.02
CA GLY A 27 0.82 -10.08 -5.32
C GLY A 27 1.75 -11.13 -4.70
N LYS A 28 2.65 -10.73 -3.79
CA LYS A 28 3.68 -11.60 -3.19
C LYS A 28 3.39 -11.89 -1.73
N ARG A 29 3.79 -13.09 -1.29
CA ARG A 29 3.67 -13.44 0.13
C ARG A 29 4.65 -12.63 0.98
N PRO A 30 4.38 -12.43 2.29
CA PRO A 30 5.29 -11.71 3.19
C PRO A 30 6.71 -12.30 3.25
N ILE A 31 6.81 -13.61 3.02
CA ILE A 31 8.04 -14.37 2.83
C ILE A 31 7.87 -15.10 1.49
N ASP A 32 8.74 -14.81 0.53
CA ASP A 32 8.67 -15.33 -0.83
C ASP A 32 10.06 -15.80 -1.28
N SER A 33 10.11 -16.89 -2.06
CA SER A 33 11.34 -17.43 -2.64
C SER A 33 11.98 -16.50 -3.67
N GLU A 34 11.22 -15.57 -4.24
CA GLU A 34 11.73 -14.54 -5.15
C GLU A 34 12.55 -13.47 -4.42
N PHE A 35 12.45 -13.40 -3.09
CA PHE A 35 13.29 -12.52 -2.28
C PHE A 35 14.66 -13.17 -2.05
N GLU A 36 15.70 -12.34 -1.98
CA GLU A 36 17.00 -12.79 -1.47
C GLU A 36 16.83 -13.43 -0.09
N GLU A 37 17.60 -14.50 0.17
CA GLU A 37 17.49 -15.31 1.38
C GLU A 37 17.51 -14.44 2.64
N SER A 38 16.57 -14.68 3.56
CA SER A 38 16.36 -13.94 4.82
C SER A 38 15.74 -12.54 4.74
N ILE A 39 15.24 -12.10 3.58
CA ILE A 39 14.53 -10.82 3.47
C ILE A 39 13.03 -10.99 3.35
N ASP A 40 12.29 -10.35 4.25
CA ASP A 40 10.84 -10.22 4.16
C ASP A 40 10.42 -9.19 3.11
N ILE A 41 9.11 -9.17 2.81
CA ILE A 41 8.51 -8.25 1.84
C ILE A 41 8.85 -6.77 2.13
N VAL A 42 9.01 -6.38 3.40
CA VAL A 42 9.32 -4.99 3.77
C VAL A 42 10.75 -4.64 3.38
N GLY A 43 11.71 -5.52 3.67
CA GLY A 43 13.11 -5.35 3.27
C GLY A 43 13.28 -5.36 1.75
N TRP A 44 12.55 -6.23 1.05
CA TRP A 44 12.56 -6.29 -0.40
C TRP A 44 12.05 -4.98 -1.03
N ILE A 45 10.93 -4.44 -0.56
CA ILE A 45 10.39 -3.15 -1.01
C ILE A 45 11.36 -2.00 -0.72
N ARG A 46 11.96 -1.96 0.47
CA ARG A 46 12.95 -0.91 0.80
C ARG A 46 14.12 -0.90 -0.19
N ARG A 47 14.62 -2.08 -0.59
CA ARG A 47 15.65 -2.17 -1.64
C ARG A 47 15.18 -1.66 -3.00
N LYS A 48 13.94 -1.91 -3.39
CA LYS A 48 13.37 -1.37 -4.65
C LYS A 48 13.31 0.15 -4.61
N ILE A 49 12.97 0.73 -3.46
CA ILE A 49 12.96 2.18 -3.25
C ILE A 49 14.38 2.76 -3.31
N ASP A 50 15.35 2.13 -2.64
CA ASP A 50 16.74 2.57 -2.66
C ASP A 50 17.35 2.54 -4.08
N LYS A 51 16.83 1.63 -4.94
CA LYS A 51 17.17 1.53 -6.37
C LYS A 51 16.34 2.47 -7.27
N ASN A 52 15.45 3.28 -6.69
CA ASN A 52 14.54 4.18 -7.40
C ASN A 52 13.65 3.48 -8.44
N SER A 53 13.20 2.26 -8.13
CA SER A 53 12.29 1.46 -8.98
C SER A 53 11.12 0.80 -8.22
N PRO A 54 10.36 1.55 -7.39
CA PRO A 54 9.24 0.99 -6.63
C PRO A 54 8.10 0.43 -7.51
N GLU A 55 7.96 0.91 -8.75
CA GLU A 55 6.94 0.48 -9.71
C GLU A 55 7.11 -0.98 -10.12
N GLU A 56 8.35 -1.48 -10.14
CA GLU A 56 8.66 -2.88 -10.46
C GLU A 56 8.17 -3.86 -9.39
N ALA A 57 7.80 -3.37 -8.21
CA ALA A 57 7.25 -4.19 -7.16
C ALA A 57 5.73 -4.40 -7.30
N LEU A 58 5.06 -3.57 -8.08
CA LEU A 58 3.60 -3.59 -8.21
C LEU A 58 3.14 -4.79 -9.04
N ASP A 59 2.06 -5.42 -8.60
CA ASP A 59 1.42 -6.50 -9.35
C ASP A 59 0.66 -5.92 -10.56
N PRO A 60 1.09 -6.22 -11.81
CA PRO A 60 0.39 -5.75 -13.00
C PRO A 60 -1.05 -6.30 -13.12
N SER A 61 -1.39 -7.39 -12.42
CA SER A 61 -2.73 -7.98 -12.41
C SER A 61 -3.77 -7.11 -11.68
N VAL A 62 -3.32 -6.27 -10.72
CA VAL A 62 -4.17 -5.31 -10.00
C VAL A 62 -4.60 -4.17 -10.93
N GLY A 63 -3.71 -3.75 -11.82
CA GLY A 63 -4.02 -2.82 -12.90
C GLY A 63 -2.77 -2.17 -13.49
N ASN A 64 -2.71 -2.11 -14.82
CA ASN A 64 -1.52 -1.64 -15.54
C ASN A 64 -1.66 -0.23 -16.16
N CYS A 65 -2.74 0.48 -15.86
CA CYS A 65 -2.90 1.86 -16.30
C CYS A 65 -2.26 2.83 -15.30
N LYS A 66 -1.64 3.90 -15.82
CA LYS A 66 -0.83 4.85 -15.03
C LYS A 66 -1.51 5.37 -13.76
N HIS A 67 -2.79 5.73 -13.83
CA HIS A 67 -3.52 6.25 -12.67
C HIS A 67 -3.69 5.20 -11.55
N VAL A 68 -3.89 3.92 -11.90
CA VAL A 68 -3.95 2.84 -10.91
C VAL A 68 -2.58 2.60 -10.29
N GLN A 69 -1.51 2.64 -11.09
CA GLN A 69 -0.15 2.53 -10.57
C GLN A 69 0.20 3.68 -9.62
N GLU A 70 -0.22 4.92 -9.93
CA GLU A 70 -0.08 6.07 -9.03
C GLU A 70 -0.80 5.83 -7.69
N ASP A 71 -2.05 5.34 -7.72
CA ASP A 71 -2.79 4.98 -6.51
C ASP A 71 -2.11 3.83 -5.73
N MET A 72 -1.60 2.80 -6.42
CA MET A 72 -0.87 1.69 -5.80
C MET A 72 0.44 2.17 -5.14
N LEU A 73 1.15 3.12 -5.73
CA LEU A 73 2.34 3.73 -5.13
C LEU A 73 1.99 4.55 -3.88
N LEU A 74 0.82 5.19 -3.83
CA LEU A 74 0.33 5.84 -2.61
C LEU A 74 0.06 4.80 -1.51
N VAL A 75 -0.59 3.69 -1.85
CA VAL A 75 -0.80 2.57 -0.91
C VAL A 75 0.53 1.96 -0.46
N LEU A 76 1.51 1.82 -1.34
CA LEU A 76 2.87 1.36 -1.01
C LEU A 76 3.51 2.25 0.05
N ARG A 77 3.41 3.57 -0.10
CA ARG A 77 3.93 4.54 0.88
C ARG A 77 3.24 4.40 2.23
N ILE A 78 1.91 4.24 2.24
CA ILE A 78 1.14 4.04 3.48
C ILE A 78 1.56 2.74 4.17
N ALA A 79 1.72 1.65 3.40
CA ALA A 79 2.15 0.37 3.94
C ALA A 79 3.56 0.43 4.57
N LEU A 80 4.47 1.23 3.99
CA LEU A 80 5.80 1.46 4.56
C LEU A 80 5.79 2.28 5.85
N LEU A 81 4.87 3.22 6.00
CA LEU A 81 4.64 3.92 7.27
C LEU A 81 4.09 2.96 8.33
N CYS A 82 3.15 2.10 7.96
CA CYS A 82 2.59 1.09 8.85
C CYS A 82 3.66 0.09 9.32
N THR A 83 4.62 -0.26 8.45
CA THR A 83 5.72 -1.21 8.73
C THR A 83 7.00 -0.52 9.22
N ALA A 84 6.88 0.68 9.81
CA ALA A 84 8.01 1.36 10.43
C ALA A 84 8.65 0.49 11.54
N LYS A 85 9.99 0.51 11.59
CA LYS A 85 10.77 -0.29 12.55
C LYS A 85 10.41 0.05 14.00
N LEU A 86 10.27 1.34 14.30
CA LEU A 86 9.88 1.80 15.63
C LEU A 86 8.34 1.92 15.72
N PRO A 87 7.68 1.29 16.72
CA PRO A 87 6.23 1.37 16.89
C PRO A 87 5.66 2.79 16.98
N LYS A 88 6.44 3.73 17.55
CA LYS A 88 6.04 5.15 17.70
C LYS A 88 5.93 5.90 16.37
N ASP A 89 6.63 5.43 15.33
CA ASP A 89 6.64 6.07 14.01
C ASP A 89 5.49 5.54 13.13
N ARG A 90 4.81 4.47 13.57
CA ARG A 90 3.65 3.94 12.87
C ARG A 90 2.46 4.88 13.11
N PRO A 91 1.65 5.20 12.08
CA PRO A 91 0.45 6.04 12.21
C PRO A 91 -0.59 5.41 13.15
N SER A 92 -1.66 6.13 13.52
CA SER A 92 -2.84 5.48 14.12
C SER A 92 -3.68 4.80 13.03
N MET A 93 -4.48 3.79 13.38
CA MET A 93 -5.38 3.18 12.37
C MET A 93 -6.36 4.18 11.75
N ARG A 94 -6.75 5.22 12.51
CA ARG A 94 -7.57 6.32 11.99
C ARG A 94 -6.84 7.08 10.88
N ASP A 95 -5.57 7.39 11.07
CA ASP A 95 -4.76 8.09 10.06
C ASP A 95 -4.55 7.20 8.83
N VAL A 96 -4.32 5.89 9.04
CA VAL A 96 -4.22 4.92 7.93
C VAL A 96 -5.46 4.94 7.04
N ILE A 97 -6.66 4.91 7.64
CA ILE A 97 -7.92 4.98 6.90
C ILE A 97 -8.07 6.32 6.16
N MET A 98 -7.67 7.43 6.79
CA MET A 98 -7.73 8.75 6.18
C MET A 98 -6.80 8.83 4.94
N MET A 99 -5.55 8.40 5.09
CA MET A 99 -4.57 8.36 3.99
C MET A 99 -5.05 7.47 2.84
N LEU A 100 -5.59 6.28 3.14
CA LEU A 100 -6.17 5.39 2.11
C LEU A 100 -7.41 6.01 1.45
N GLY A 101 -8.19 6.79 2.19
CA GLY A 101 -9.36 7.51 1.68
C GLY A 101 -9.00 8.62 0.67
N GLU A 102 -7.86 9.27 0.86
CA GLU A 102 -7.31 10.27 -0.05
C GLU A 102 -6.70 9.63 -1.31
N ALA A 103 -6.19 8.41 -1.21
CA ALA A 103 -5.72 7.59 -2.34
C ALA A 103 -6.85 7.04 -3.22
N LYS A 104 -8.10 7.52 -3.06
CA LYS A 104 -9.21 7.08 -3.91
C LYS A 104 -9.06 7.67 -5.32
N PRO A 105 -9.17 6.84 -6.38
CA PRO A 105 -9.23 7.36 -7.73
C PRO A 105 -10.41 8.31 -7.84
N ARG A 106 -10.18 9.50 -8.43
CA ARG A 106 -11.26 10.38 -8.86
C ARG A 106 -12.09 9.61 -9.90
N ARG A 107 -13.13 8.92 -9.45
CA ARG A 107 -14.10 8.26 -10.34
C ARG A 107 -14.60 9.33 -11.30
N LYS A 108 -14.15 9.31 -12.55
CA LYS A 108 -14.83 10.08 -13.60
C LYS A 108 -16.25 9.52 -13.63
N SER A 109 -17.25 10.33 -13.25
CA SER A 109 -18.62 9.98 -13.59
C SER A 109 -18.66 9.83 -15.11
N VAL A 110 -18.87 8.62 -15.61
CA VAL A 110 -19.19 8.42 -17.02
C VAL A 110 -20.54 9.10 -17.23
N ARG A 111 -20.51 10.34 -17.72
CA ARG A 111 -21.71 11.01 -18.21
C ARG A 111 -21.95 10.43 -19.59
N ASN A 112 -22.80 9.42 -19.68
CA ASN A 112 -23.37 9.00 -20.96
C ASN A 112 -24.05 10.23 -21.57
N LYS A 113 -23.51 10.71 -22.69
CA LYS A 113 -24.32 11.36 -23.73
C LYS A 113 -24.05 10.62 -25.01
N GLU A 114 -24.90 9.63 -25.25
CA GLU A 114 -25.13 9.07 -26.58
C GLU A 114 -25.54 10.20 -27.53
N MET A 115 -24.89 10.20 -28.70
CA MET A 115 -25.47 10.50 -30.01
C MET A 115 -26.36 11.74 -30.13
N HIS A 116 -25.75 12.85 -30.55
CA HIS A 116 -26.34 13.70 -31.58
C HIS A 116 -25.39 13.74 -32.78
N ILE A 117 -25.41 12.65 -33.54
CA ILE A 117 -25.15 12.70 -34.98
C ILE A 117 -26.41 12.17 -35.62
N THR A 118 -27.22 13.06 -36.18
CA THR A 118 -28.07 12.80 -37.36
C THR A 118 -28.63 14.14 -37.83
N SER A 119 -28.25 14.46 -39.08
CA SER A 119 -28.86 15.40 -40.04
C SER A 119 -28.71 16.89 -39.80
#